data_AF-A0A920UM12-F1
#
_entry.id   AF-A0A920UM12-F1
#
_cell.length_a   1.000
_cell.length_b   1.000
_cell.length_c   1.000
_cell.angle_alpha   90.00
_cell.angle_beta   90.00
_cell.angle_gamma   90.00
#
_symmetry.space_group_name_H-M   'P 1'
#
loop_
_entity.id
_entity.type
_entity.pdbx_description
1 polymer ?
#
loop_
_entity_poly.entity_id
_entity_poly.type
_entity_poly.pdbx_seq_one_letter_code
_entity_poly.pdbx_strand_id
1 'polypeptide(L)'
;MYRDGIKTKLANRGEEFIYVRFSGKVAVVTGAGGRHGIGRAIATRLALEGADVIVTDVEQSLEAIRPEDRRGKGLGGLTSVVKEIEGIGRKSMGMFSDVSDSHQVTR
;
A
#
# COMPACT_ATOMS: atom_id res chain seq x y z
N MET A 1 -21.68 1.60 -2.92
CA MET A 1 -20.83 0.40 -2.87
C MET A 1 -20.08 0.27 -4.19
N TYR A 2 -18.83 0.71 -4.24
CA TYR A 2 -17.97 0.59 -5.43
C TYR A 2 -17.51 -0.87 -5.57
N ARG A 3 -17.83 -1.53 -6.69
CA ARG A 3 -17.32 -2.87 -7.02
C ARG A 3 -16.01 -2.69 -7.79
N ASP A 4 -14.89 -2.79 -7.10
CA ASP A 4 -13.54 -2.57 -7.65
C ASP A 4 -13.00 -3.76 -8.43
N GLY A 5 -13.53 -3.95 -9.62
CA GLY A 5 -12.90 -4.74 -10.67
C GLY A 5 -13.14 -4.06 -12.00
N ILE A 6 -12.10 -3.87 -12.81
CA ILE A 6 -12.31 -3.41 -14.19
C ILE A 6 -12.99 -4.56 -14.92
N LYS A 7 -14.30 -4.44 -15.14
CA LYS A 7 -15.02 -5.34 -16.05
C LYS A 7 -14.62 -4.99 -17.49
N THR A 8 -13.52 -5.56 -17.98
CA THR A 8 -13.21 -5.53 -19.41
C THR A 8 -13.72 -6.81 -20.04
N LYS A 9 -14.73 -6.68 -20.92
CA LYS A 9 -15.29 -7.78 -21.70
C LYS A 9 -14.26 -8.22 -22.75
N LEU A 10 -13.45 -9.24 -22.45
CA LEU A 10 -12.60 -9.87 -23.47
C LEU A 10 -13.48 -10.78 -24.33
N ALA A 11 -13.33 -10.63 -25.65
CA ALA A 11 -14.22 -11.19 -26.65
C ALA A 11 -14.23 -12.74 -26.66
N ASN A 12 -15.44 -13.26 -26.93
CA ASN A 12 -15.78 -14.63 -27.32
C ASN A 12 -15.72 -15.72 -26.24
N ARG A 13 -16.88 -15.91 -25.58
CA ARG A 13 -17.47 -17.14 -24.99
C ARG A 13 -17.93 -16.91 -23.55
N GLY A 14 -19.17 -16.45 -23.38
CA GLY A 14 -20.05 -16.75 -22.23
C GLY A 14 -19.66 -16.39 -20.79
N GLU A 15 -18.39 -16.10 -20.49
CA GLU A 15 -17.90 -15.98 -19.11
C GLU A 15 -17.44 -14.55 -18.80
N GLU A 16 -18.00 -13.95 -17.74
CA GLU A 16 -17.49 -12.69 -17.17
C GLU A 16 -16.23 -12.98 -16.35
N PHE A 17 -15.05 -12.65 -16.89
CA PHE A 17 -13.83 -12.60 -16.10
C PHE A 17 -13.69 -11.23 -15.43
N ILE A 18 -13.61 -11.20 -14.10
CA ILE A 18 -13.18 -10.00 -13.38
C ILE A 18 -11.68 -9.86 -13.56
N TYR A 19 -11.25 -8.96 -14.44
CA TYR A 19 -9.84 -8.62 -14.56
C TYR A 19 -9.49 -7.60 -13.48
N VAL A 20 -8.75 -8.04 -12.46
CA VAL A 20 -8.22 -7.13 -11.44
C VAL A 20 -6.94 -6.51 -12.00
N ARG A 21 -6.95 -5.18 -12.20
CA ARG A 21 -6.00 -4.43 -13.02
C ARG A 21 -4.52 -4.75 -12.75
N PHE A 22 -4.17 -5.02 -11.50
CA PHE A 22 -2.79 -5.28 -11.06
C PHE A 22 -2.59 -6.70 -10.52
N SER A 23 -3.48 -7.64 -10.83
CA SER A 23 -3.33 -9.03 -10.45
C SER A 23 -1.97 -9.59 -10.90
N GLY A 24 -1.24 -10.19 -9.95
CA GLY A 24 0.09 -10.75 -10.17
C GLY A 24 1.21 -9.72 -10.35
N LYS A 25 0.95 -8.44 -10.07
CA LYS A 25 1.98 -7.37 -10.06
C LYS A 25 2.41 -7.06 -8.63
N VAL A 26 3.61 -6.49 -8.50
CA VAL A 26 4.13 -5.92 -7.25
C VAL A 26 4.25 -4.41 -7.44
N ALA A 27 3.72 -3.64 -6.50
CA ALA A 27 3.88 -2.19 -6.43
C ALA A 27 4.79 -1.78 -5.27
N VAL A 28 5.58 -0.72 -5.44
CA VAL A 28 6.34 -0.09 -4.36
C VAL A 28 5.74 1.29 -4.12
N VAL A 29 5.40 1.61 -2.88
CA VAL A 29 4.80 2.90 -2.51
C VAL A 29 5.62 3.56 -1.41
N THR A 30 6.20 4.73 -1.71
CA THR A 30 6.97 5.56 -0.77
C THR A 30 6.07 6.52 -0.01
N GLY A 31 6.42 6.86 1.23
CA GLY A 31 5.62 7.77 2.08
C GLY A 31 4.29 7.17 2.54
N ALA A 32 4.28 5.85 2.79
CA ALA A 32 3.05 5.10 3.07
C ALA A 32 2.68 5.00 4.56
N GLY A 33 3.60 5.31 5.48
CA GLY A 33 3.45 5.12 6.91
C GLY A 33 2.46 6.10 7.57
N GLY A 34 2.21 7.25 6.96
CA GLY A 34 1.29 8.27 7.46
C GLY A 34 -0.15 7.75 7.66
N ARG A 35 -0.73 8.01 8.84
CA ARG A 35 -2.09 7.55 9.21
C ARG A 35 -3.17 8.06 8.25
N HIS A 36 -3.07 9.33 7.87
CA HIS A 36 -3.96 9.99 6.90
C HIS A 36 -3.19 10.34 5.61
N GLY A 37 -2.13 9.60 5.32
CA GLY A 37 -1.23 9.87 4.20
C GLY A 37 -1.79 9.40 2.85
N ILE A 38 -1.50 10.16 1.80
CA ILE A 38 -1.85 9.79 0.42
C ILE A 38 -1.17 8.47 0.03
N GLY A 39 0.08 8.25 0.45
CA GLY A 39 0.81 7.00 0.19
C GLY A 39 0.08 5.77 0.72
N ARG A 40 -0.46 5.83 1.94
CA ARG A 40 -1.30 4.76 2.50
C ARG A 40 -2.51 4.49 1.61
N ALA A 41 -3.27 5.54 1.28
CA ALA A 41 -4.48 5.40 0.46
C ALA A 41 -4.18 4.78 -0.92
N ILE A 42 -3.06 5.16 -1.54
CA ILE A 42 -2.58 4.56 -2.79
C ILE A 42 -2.22 3.08 -2.60
N ALA A 43 -1.46 2.74 -1.55
CA ALA A 43 -1.07 1.36 -1.26
C ALA A 43 -2.31 0.45 -1.08
N THR A 44 -3.28 0.88 -0.28
CA THR A 44 -4.55 0.17 -0.09
C THR A 44 -5.32 0.03 -1.41
N ARG A 45 -5.37 1.10 -2.23
CA ARG A 45 -6.05 1.05 -3.52
C ARG A 45 -5.42 0.04 -4.48
N LEU A 46 -4.09 0.01 -4.57
CA LEU A 46 -3.36 -0.93 -5.43
C LEU A 46 -3.56 -2.37 -4.97
N ALA A 47 -3.61 -2.61 -3.66
CA ALA A 47 -3.91 -3.92 -3.09
C ALA A 47 -5.34 -4.38 -3.45
N LEU A 48 -6.35 -3.50 -3.35
CA LEU A 48 -7.72 -3.79 -3.79
C LEU A 48 -7.80 -4.10 -5.29
N GLU A 49 -6.92 -3.49 -6.10
CA GLU A 49 -6.77 -3.78 -7.53
C GLU A 49 -5.86 -4.98 -7.83
N GLY A 50 -5.48 -5.75 -6.81
CA GLY A 50 -4.84 -7.07 -6.95
C GLY A 50 -3.32 -7.07 -6.92
N ALA A 51 -2.66 -5.94 -6.63
CA ALA A 51 -1.21 -5.90 -6.47
C ALA A 51 -0.77 -6.51 -5.13
N ASP A 52 0.38 -7.17 -5.08
CA ASP A 52 1.18 -7.23 -3.84
C ASP A 52 1.89 -5.87 -3.67
N VAL A 53 2.12 -5.41 -2.44
CA VAL A 53 2.58 -4.03 -2.22
C VAL A 53 3.71 -3.97 -1.19
N ILE A 54 4.86 -3.43 -1.60
CA ILE A 54 5.94 -3.00 -0.70
C ILE A 54 5.65 -1.56 -0.30
N VAL A 55 5.66 -1.28 0.99
CA VAL A 55 5.41 0.06 1.54
C VAL A 55 6.67 0.59 2.20
N THR A 56 7.08 1.79 1.83
CA THR A 56 8.24 2.45 2.42
C THR A 56 7.89 3.82 2.97
N ASP A 57 8.63 4.25 3.97
CA ASP A 57 8.58 5.60 4.55
C ASP A 57 9.89 5.87 5.26
N VAL A 58 10.12 7.13 5.63
CA VAL A 58 11.27 7.49 6.48
C VAL A 58 11.04 7.00 7.90
N GLU A 59 12.12 6.65 8.60
CA GLU A 59 12.05 6.45 10.04
C GLU A 59 11.88 7.81 10.70
N GLN A 60 10.66 8.12 11.15
CA GLN A 60 10.42 9.38 11.85
C GLN A 60 10.85 9.26 13.31
N SER A 61 11.69 10.18 13.77
CA SER A 61 11.90 10.37 15.20
C SER A 61 10.56 10.65 15.88
N LEU A 62 10.40 10.23 17.14
CA LEU A 62 9.17 10.49 17.92
C LEU A 62 8.78 11.98 17.94
N GLU A 63 9.74 12.88 17.70
CA GLU A 63 9.58 14.33 17.62
C GLU A 63 8.98 14.81 16.29
N ALA A 64 9.21 14.11 15.17
CA ALA A 64 8.62 14.44 13.87
C ALA A 64 7.17 13.95 13.73
N ILE A 65 6.78 12.96 14.55
CA ILE A 65 5.41 12.44 14.60
C ILE A 65 4.49 13.52 15.20
N ARG A 66 3.37 13.77 14.53
CA ARG A 66 2.35 14.70 15.02
C ARG A 66 1.84 14.26 16.41
N PRO A 67 1.59 15.18 17.37
CA PRO A 67 1.15 14.82 18.71
C PRO A 67 -0.11 13.94 18.77
N GLU A 68 -1.03 14.12 17.82
CA GLU A 68 -2.23 13.32 17.61
C GLU A 68 -1.94 11.86 17.22
N ASP A 69 -0.81 11.62 16.57
CA ASP A 69 -0.32 10.30 16.22
C ASP A 69 0.49 9.72 17.40
N ARG A 70 1.26 10.51 18.17
CA ARG A 70 2.04 10.00 19.33
C ARG A 70 1.23 9.27 20.41
N ARG A 71 -0.06 9.59 20.57
CA ARG A 71 -0.89 9.12 21.70
C ARG A 71 -1.62 7.80 21.46
N GLY A 72 -1.61 7.28 20.23
CA GLY A 72 -2.30 6.04 19.89
C GLY A 72 -1.39 4.83 19.98
N LYS A 73 -1.71 3.86 20.85
CA LYS A 73 -1.19 2.47 20.80
C LYS A 73 -1.47 1.74 19.46
N GLY A 74 -2.05 2.42 18.46
CA GLY A 74 -2.30 1.96 17.10
C GLY A 74 -1.30 2.47 16.05
N LEU A 75 -0.21 3.13 16.47
CA LEU A 75 0.90 3.57 15.63
C LEU A 75 1.75 2.40 15.11
N GLY A 76 1.23 1.69 14.12
CA GLY A 76 2.05 0.72 13.41
C GLY A 76 2.97 1.34 12.38
N GLY A 77 2.77 2.62 11.99
CA GLY A 77 3.41 3.20 10.80
C GLY A 77 3.24 2.25 9.61
N LEU A 78 4.34 1.88 8.97
CA LEU A 78 4.37 0.84 7.92
C LEU A 78 3.73 -0.49 8.36
N THR A 79 3.97 -0.96 9.58
CA THR A 79 3.39 -2.23 10.10
C THR A 79 1.87 -2.24 10.07
N SER A 80 1.23 -1.09 10.32
CA SER A 80 -0.24 -1.02 10.25
C SER A 80 -0.75 -1.06 8.81
N VAL A 81 0.00 -0.50 7.86
CA VAL A 81 -0.33 -0.56 6.42
C VAL A 81 -0.15 -1.99 5.90
N VAL A 82 0.93 -2.67 6.30
CA VAL A 82 1.18 -4.08 5.97
C VAL A 82 -0.01 -4.94 6.40
N LYS A 83 -0.45 -4.82 7.67
CA LYS A 83 -1.61 -5.57 8.17
C LYS A 83 -2.91 -5.26 7.43
N GLU A 84 -3.10 -4.00 7.02
CA GLU A 84 -4.26 -3.58 6.22
C GLU A 84 -4.27 -4.28 4.85
N ILE A 85 -3.12 -4.32 4.17
CA ILE A 85 -2.95 -4.97 2.86
C ILE A 85 -3.08 -6.50 2.98
N GLU A 86 -2.51 -7.10 4.02
CA GLU A 86 -2.66 -8.52 4.33
C GLU A 86 -4.13 -8.88 4.60
N GLY A 87 -4.87 -8.01 5.31
CA GLY A 87 -6.30 -8.16 5.53
C GLY A 87 -7.15 -8.12 4.25
N ILE A 88 -6.65 -7.51 3.18
CA ILE A 88 -7.26 -7.50 1.83
C ILE A 88 -6.91 -8.79 1.05
N GLY A 89 -6.06 -9.66 1.59
CA GLY A 89 -5.63 -10.91 0.96
C GLY A 89 -4.46 -10.75 -0.01
N ARG A 90 -3.70 -9.65 0.11
CA ARG A 90 -2.48 -9.40 -0.67
C ARG A 90 -1.24 -9.52 0.21
N LYS A 91 -0.08 -9.78 -0.38
CA LYS A 91 1.20 -9.78 0.33
C LYS A 91 1.70 -8.35 0.50
N SER A 92 2.34 -8.07 1.63
CA SER A 92 2.99 -6.79 1.86
C SER A 92 4.26 -6.93 2.69
N MET A 93 5.16 -5.96 2.53
CA MET A 93 6.38 -5.82 3.30
C MET A 93 6.63 -4.33 3.56
N GLY A 94 6.95 -3.98 4.80
CA GLY A 94 7.33 -2.63 5.19
C GLY A 94 8.84 -2.48 5.25
N MET A 95 9.38 -1.39 4.70
CA MET A 95 10.81 -1.06 4.76
C MET A 95 11.02 0.43 5.01
N PHE A 96 11.86 0.79 5.99
CA PHE A 96 12.28 2.17 6.15
C PHE A 96 13.29 2.55 5.08
N SER A 97 13.07 3.67 4.40
CA SER A 97 13.94 4.19 3.34
C SER A 97 13.71 5.70 3.20
N ASP A 98 14.79 6.46 3.25
CA ASP A 98 14.81 7.87 2.93
C ASP A 98 15.18 8.09 1.47
N VAL A 99 14.19 8.52 0.68
CA VAL A 99 14.36 8.80 -0.75
C VAL A 99 15.28 9.99 -1.04
N SER A 100 15.61 10.80 -0.04
CA SER A 100 16.61 11.86 -0.16
C SER A 100 18.05 11.34 -0.06
N ASP A 101 18.24 10.12 0.46
CA ASP A 101 19.53 9.43 0.50
C ASP A 101 19.61 8.40 -0.65
N SER A 102 20.43 8.72 -1.65
CA SER A 102 20.62 7.85 -2.82
C SER A 102 21.09 6.43 -2.48
N HIS A 103 21.78 6.22 -1.35
CA HIS A 103 22.22 4.89 -0.93
C HIS A 103 21.06 4.00 -0.47
N GLN A 104 19.95 4.60 -0.03
CA GLN A 104 18.78 3.90 0.49
C GLN A 104 17.74 3.53 -0.59
N VAL A 105 17.97 3.92 -1.85
CA VAL A 105 17.09 3.65 -3.00
C VAL A 105 17.82 2.93 -4.14
N THR A 106 18.91 2.25 -3.82
CA THR A 106 19.69 1.46 -4.79
C THR A 106 19.02 0.12 -5.13
N ARG A 107 19.40 -0.46 -6.28
CA ARG A 107 18.81 -1.70 -6.83
C ARG A 107 19.37 -2.96 -6.16
#